data_AF-A0A3N5TPT3-F1
#
_entry.id   AF-A0A3N5TPT3-F1
#
_cell.length_a   1.000
_cell.length_b   1.000
_cell.length_c   1.000
_cell.angle_alpha   90.00
_cell.angle_beta   90.00
_cell.angle_gamma   90.00
#
_symmetry.space_group_name_H-M   'P 1'
#
loop_
_entity.id
_entity.type
_entity.pdbx_description
1 polymer ?
#
loop_
_entity_poly.entity_id
_entity_poly.type
_entity_poly.pdbx_seq_one_letter_code
_entity_poly.pdbx_strand_id
1 'polypeptide(L)'
;MRIALAQVDTTVGDLPGNVDLLTAWASRATEADADVVVFPELAITGYPPEDLVLRPAFVDDNLIALDALAANTTGGCSIVVGFVDRSDRGIHNAAALVGGGQVVARYHKIKLPNYGVFDEARTFTPGEAACPVRIAGSELGLSVCEDAWMPGPPFDEYAHQHTPVILNINGSPFHRGKADERIEISRARALETGSWIVYVNAVGGQDELVFDGGSVVVRPDGSLAHHAAMFEEDLLIVDIDGEISSAQDRAPWPEDLEQVYLGLVLGLRDYVRKNGFEQVVLGLSGGIDSAFVTVLARDALGPEAVRTLAMPSPYSSPESLDDA
;
A
#
# COMPACT_ATOMS: atom_id res chain seq x y z
N MET A 1 5.53 22.03 -5.70
CA MET A 1 6.02 20.90 -4.88
C MET A 1 5.92 19.63 -5.69
N ARG A 2 7.00 18.85 -5.72
CA ARG A 2 7.07 17.57 -6.42
C ARG A 2 6.96 16.41 -5.43
N ILE A 3 5.96 15.57 -5.61
CA ILE A 3 5.63 14.45 -4.73
C ILE A 3 5.82 13.16 -5.49
N ALA A 4 6.60 12.23 -4.93
CA ALA A 4 6.73 10.88 -5.42
C ALA A 4 5.81 9.95 -4.62
N LEU A 5 4.82 9.35 -5.27
CA LEU A 5 3.98 8.31 -4.67
C LEU A 5 4.66 6.97 -4.95
N ALA A 6 5.30 6.39 -3.94
CA ALA A 6 5.99 5.11 -4.05
C ALA A 6 5.05 4.00 -3.58
N GLN A 7 4.41 3.35 -4.55
CA GLN A 7 3.56 2.18 -4.34
C GLN A 7 4.44 0.93 -4.38
N VAL A 8 4.65 0.32 -3.23
CA VAL A 8 5.65 -0.74 -3.04
C VAL A 8 5.06 -1.99 -2.42
N ASP A 9 5.69 -3.13 -2.71
CA ASP A 9 5.32 -4.45 -2.19
C ASP A 9 6.25 -4.88 -1.05
N THR A 10 5.80 -4.64 0.18
CA THR A 10 6.54 -4.99 1.39
C THR A 10 6.15 -6.38 1.90
N THR A 11 7.05 -7.02 2.64
CA THR A 11 6.82 -8.36 3.21
C THR A 11 6.65 -8.25 4.71
N VAL A 12 5.57 -8.83 5.25
CA VAL A 12 5.30 -8.80 6.69
C VAL A 12 6.46 -9.44 7.45
N GLY A 13 7.07 -8.65 8.33
CA GLY A 13 8.14 -9.08 9.23
C GLY A 13 9.56 -9.04 8.65
N ASP A 14 9.75 -8.85 7.35
CA ASP A 14 11.07 -8.68 6.74
C ASP A 14 11.58 -7.25 6.85
N LEU A 15 11.84 -6.79 8.09
CA LEU A 15 12.22 -5.41 8.36
C LEU A 15 13.47 -4.98 7.58
N PRO A 16 14.57 -5.77 7.50
CA PRO A 16 15.74 -5.39 6.72
C PRO A 16 15.43 -5.30 5.22
N GLY A 17 14.74 -6.30 4.65
CA GLY A 17 14.37 -6.30 3.23
C GLY A 17 13.46 -5.14 2.86
N ASN A 18 12.49 -4.82 3.72
CA ASN A 18 11.62 -3.66 3.54
C ASN A 18 12.42 -2.34 3.60
N VAL A 19 13.36 -2.19 4.53
CA VAL A 19 14.23 -0.98 4.58
C VAL A 19 15.08 -0.85 3.32
N ASP A 20 15.64 -1.94 2.81
CA ASP A 20 16.42 -1.94 1.57
C ASP A 20 15.56 -1.52 0.37
N LEU A 21 14.34 -2.08 0.26
CA LEU A 21 13.35 -1.71 -0.74
C LEU A 21 13.02 -0.22 -0.66
N LEU A 22 12.61 0.26 0.51
CA LEU A 22 12.21 1.66 0.75
C LEU A 22 13.37 2.63 0.46
N THR A 23 14.59 2.27 0.84
CA THR A 23 15.80 3.06 0.53
C THR A 23 16.02 3.16 -0.98
N ALA A 24 15.85 2.06 -1.72
CA ALA A 24 16.00 2.06 -3.18
C ALA A 24 14.94 2.95 -3.87
N TRP A 25 13.68 2.88 -3.44
CA TRP A 25 12.62 3.74 -3.97
C TRP A 25 12.81 5.22 -3.59
N ALA A 26 13.30 5.51 -2.38
CA ALA A 26 13.65 6.86 -1.96
C ALA A 26 14.82 7.45 -2.79
N SER A 27 15.80 6.62 -3.18
CA SER A 27 16.86 7.03 -4.11
C SER A 27 16.27 7.41 -5.47
N ARG A 28 15.39 6.58 -6.05
CA ARG A 28 14.72 6.88 -7.32
C ARG A 28 13.90 8.18 -7.26
N ALA A 29 13.21 8.42 -6.15
CA ALA A 29 12.47 9.66 -5.96
C ALA A 29 13.39 10.88 -5.85
N THR A 30 14.53 10.74 -5.17
CA THR A 30 15.56 11.78 -5.10
C THR A 30 16.17 12.06 -6.48
N GLU A 31 16.45 11.03 -7.27
CA GLU A 31 16.94 11.15 -8.66
C GLU A 31 15.91 11.82 -9.59
N ALA A 32 14.62 11.76 -9.25
CA ALA A 32 13.54 12.46 -9.94
C ALA A 32 13.30 13.89 -9.42
N ASP A 33 14.20 14.42 -8.58
CA ASP A 33 14.12 15.72 -7.91
C ASP A 33 12.84 15.90 -7.06
N ALA A 34 12.29 14.82 -6.50
CA ALA A 34 11.12 14.93 -5.62
C ALA A 34 11.46 15.71 -4.34
N ASP A 35 10.52 16.52 -3.86
CA ASP A 35 10.63 17.18 -2.55
C ASP A 35 10.34 16.17 -1.42
N VAL A 36 9.43 15.24 -1.68
CA VAL A 36 9.02 14.17 -0.77
C VAL A 36 8.65 12.89 -1.53
N VAL A 37 9.03 11.75 -0.96
CA VAL A 37 8.47 10.44 -1.31
C VAL A 37 7.52 9.95 -0.23
N VAL A 38 6.39 9.40 -0.64
CA VAL A 38 5.32 8.93 0.24
C VAL A 38 5.15 7.44 0.02
N PHE A 39 5.28 6.67 1.10
CA PHE A 39 5.14 5.21 1.14
C PHE A 39 3.84 4.77 1.82
N PRO A 40 3.40 3.52 1.62
CA PRO A 40 2.17 2.99 2.19
C PRO A 40 2.15 2.91 3.73
N GLU A 41 0.95 2.61 4.25
CA GLU A 41 0.71 2.30 5.65
C GLU A 41 1.53 1.09 6.11
N LEU A 42 2.12 1.19 7.31
CA LEU A 42 2.99 0.15 7.91
C LEU A 42 4.07 -0.44 6.98
N ALA A 43 4.55 0.33 5.98
CA ALA A 43 5.53 -0.15 5.00
C ALA A 43 6.86 -0.66 5.62
N ILE A 44 7.28 -0.16 6.78
CA ILE A 44 8.45 -0.71 7.50
C ILE A 44 8.22 -2.16 7.89
N THR A 45 7.04 -2.47 8.44
CA THR A 45 6.72 -3.79 8.97
C THR A 45 6.10 -4.73 7.95
N GLY A 46 5.57 -4.20 6.85
CA GLY A 46 4.55 -4.85 6.04
C GLY A 46 3.18 -4.80 6.73
N TYR A 47 2.12 -5.02 5.94
CA TYR A 47 0.72 -4.96 6.40
C TYR A 47 -0.09 -6.16 5.88
N PRO A 48 -1.00 -6.73 6.70
CA PRO A 48 -1.16 -6.51 8.14
C PRO A 48 -0.15 -7.33 8.97
N PRO A 49 0.48 -6.75 10.03
CA PRO A 49 1.40 -7.51 10.90
C PRO A 49 0.68 -8.35 11.98
N GLU A 50 -0.64 -8.22 12.13
CA GLU A 50 -1.45 -8.92 13.12
C GLU A 50 -0.83 -8.91 14.54
N ASP A 51 -0.75 -10.07 15.22
CA ASP A 51 -0.21 -10.22 16.57
C ASP A 51 1.30 -9.99 16.69
N LEU A 52 2.04 -9.81 15.59
CA LEU A 52 3.47 -9.49 15.67
C LEU A 52 3.69 -8.19 16.44
N VAL A 53 2.79 -7.22 16.33
CA VAL A 53 2.89 -5.94 17.04
C VAL A 53 2.74 -6.07 18.56
N LEU A 54 2.19 -7.19 19.04
CA LEU A 54 2.11 -7.51 20.48
C LEU A 54 3.44 -8.02 21.03
N ARG A 55 4.43 -8.32 20.19
CA ARG A 55 5.77 -8.73 20.60
C ARG A 55 6.65 -7.49 20.78
N PRO A 56 7.11 -7.16 22.01
CA PRO A 56 7.90 -5.96 22.25
C PRO A 56 9.16 -5.87 21.37
N ALA A 57 9.83 -7.01 21.15
CA ALA A 57 11.02 -7.09 20.31
C ALA A 57 10.73 -6.70 18.85
N PHE A 58 9.58 -7.11 18.31
CA PHE A 58 9.20 -6.73 16.94
C PHE A 58 8.99 -5.22 16.81
N VAL A 59 8.36 -4.61 17.81
CA VAL A 59 8.17 -3.15 17.85
C VAL A 59 9.52 -2.45 18.01
N ASP A 60 10.41 -2.94 18.87
CA ASP A 60 11.76 -2.38 19.04
C ASP A 60 12.56 -2.46 17.74
N ASP A 61 12.55 -3.62 17.06
CA ASP A 61 13.25 -3.83 15.78
C ASP A 61 12.67 -2.95 14.66
N ASN A 62 11.36 -2.72 14.62
CA ASN A 62 10.75 -1.80 13.66
C ASN A 62 11.18 -0.33 13.88
N LEU A 63 11.39 0.09 15.13
CA LEU A 63 11.88 1.43 15.43
C LEU A 63 13.34 1.59 15.00
N ILE A 64 14.15 0.54 15.21
CA ILE A 64 15.52 0.48 14.68
C ILE A 64 15.52 0.53 13.15
N ALA A 65 14.58 -0.16 12.50
CA ALA A 65 14.43 -0.15 11.05
C ALA A 65 14.04 1.23 10.50
N LEU A 66 13.16 1.98 11.20
CA LEU A 66 12.85 3.37 10.86
C LEU A 66 14.10 4.27 10.96
N ASP A 67 14.88 4.14 12.03
CA ASP A 67 16.13 4.90 12.20
C ASP A 67 17.16 4.53 11.12
N ALA A 68 17.23 3.25 10.73
CA ALA A 68 18.09 2.79 9.65
C ALA A 68 17.69 3.38 8.29
N LEU A 69 16.38 3.38 7.95
CA LEU A 69 15.87 4.05 6.75
C LEU A 69 16.26 5.53 6.76
N ALA A 70 16.03 6.22 7.87
CA ALA A 70 16.38 7.63 8.01
C ALA A 70 17.88 7.88 7.76
N ALA A 71 18.75 7.09 8.38
CA ALA A 71 20.19 7.19 8.19
C ALA A 71 20.61 6.93 6.73
N ASN A 72 20.06 5.88 6.11
CA ASN A 72 20.38 5.46 4.75
C ASN A 72 19.99 6.48 3.67
N THR A 73 18.97 7.31 3.95
CA THR A 73 18.46 8.30 2.99
C THR A 73 18.91 9.74 3.31
N THR A 74 19.98 9.89 4.10
CA THR A 74 20.55 11.20 4.44
C THR A 74 20.97 11.95 3.18
N GLY A 75 20.46 13.17 3.00
CA GLY A 75 20.78 14.03 1.86
C GLY A 75 19.87 13.86 0.64
N GLY A 76 18.92 12.92 0.69
CA GLY A 76 17.85 12.78 -0.31
C GLY A 76 16.63 13.65 -0.01
N CYS A 77 15.53 13.35 -0.72
CA CYS A 77 14.23 13.97 -0.48
C CYS A 77 13.64 13.61 0.89
N SER A 78 12.61 14.34 1.33
CA SER A 78 11.89 13.99 2.56
C SER A 78 11.13 12.67 2.35
N ILE A 79 10.86 11.93 3.42
CA ILE A 79 10.16 10.64 3.35
C ILE A 79 8.96 10.66 4.28
N VAL A 80 7.79 10.27 3.79
CA VAL A 80 6.64 9.89 4.61
C VAL A 80 6.49 8.37 4.54
N VAL A 81 6.55 7.69 5.68
CA VAL A 81 6.54 6.22 5.73
C VAL A 81 5.69 5.70 6.88
N GLY A 82 4.94 4.63 6.63
CA GLY A 82 4.16 3.92 7.64
C GLY A 82 5.02 2.99 8.51
N PHE A 83 4.79 3.00 9.81
CA PHE A 83 5.51 2.17 10.79
C PHE A 83 4.68 1.97 12.07
N VAL A 84 5.14 1.11 12.97
CA VAL A 84 4.54 0.96 14.31
C VAL A 84 5.27 1.86 15.30
N ASP A 85 4.56 2.80 15.90
CA ASP A 85 5.13 3.69 16.92
C ASP A 85 4.77 3.27 18.34
N ARG A 86 5.49 3.80 19.32
CA ARG A 86 5.24 3.59 20.75
C ARG A 86 5.14 4.92 21.50
N SER A 87 4.12 5.04 22.33
CA SER A 87 3.99 6.11 23.33
C SER A 87 3.61 5.56 24.70
N ASP A 88 3.51 6.43 25.71
CA ASP A 88 3.07 6.04 27.06
C ASP A 88 1.64 5.43 27.08
N ARG A 89 0.83 5.71 26.06
CA ARG A 89 -0.55 5.17 25.95
C ARG A 89 -0.60 3.76 25.33
N GLY A 90 0.44 3.33 24.63
CA GLY A 90 0.46 2.07 23.90
C GLY A 90 1.21 2.17 22.58
N ILE A 91 0.94 1.22 21.69
CA ILE A 91 1.48 1.20 20.33
C ILE A 91 0.48 1.77 19.33
N HIS A 92 0.98 2.36 18.25
CA HIS A 92 0.18 3.10 17.27
C HIS A 92 0.51 2.65 15.86
N ASN A 93 -0.51 2.57 15.01
CA ASN A 93 -0.32 2.59 13.57
C ASN A 93 -0.01 4.03 13.16
N ALA A 94 1.17 4.26 12.59
CA ALA A 94 1.73 5.60 12.51
C ALA A 94 2.35 5.91 11.14
N ALA A 95 2.42 7.21 10.84
CA ALA A 95 3.22 7.75 9.74
C ALA A 95 4.35 8.62 10.32
N ALA A 96 5.58 8.40 9.86
CA ALA A 96 6.71 9.26 10.18
C ALA A 96 7.03 10.18 9.00
N LEU A 97 7.33 11.45 9.29
CA LEU A 97 8.07 12.31 8.38
C LEU A 97 9.56 12.21 8.74
N VAL A 98 10.38 11.82 7.79
CA VAL A 98 11.83 11.72 7.89
C VAL A 98 12.47 12.76 6.96
N GLY A 99 13.49 13.45 7.46
CA GLY A 99 14.22 14.46 6.70
C GLY A 99 15.60 14.71 7.31
N GLY A 100 16.63 14.82 6.46
CA GLY A 100 17.99 15.10 6.91
C GLY A 100 18.58 14.03 7.85
N GLY A 101 18.21 12.77 7.66
CA GLY A 101 18.76 11.66 8.44
C GLY A 101 18.02 11.33 9.75
N GLN A 102 16.87 11.95 10.02
CA GLN A 102 16.15 11.81 11.29
C GLN A 102 14.63 11.88 11.12
N VAL A 103 13.91 11.33 12.10
CA VAL A 103 12.45 11.47 12.20
C VAL A 103 12.10 12.88 12.70
N VAL A 104 11.43 13.66 11.85
CA VAL A 104 11.05 15.05 12.08
C VAL A 104 9.66 15.18 12.71
N ALA A 105 8.72 14.32 12.31
CA ALA A 105 7.35 14.32 12.86
C ALA A 105 6.78 12.90 12.87
N ARG A 106 5.77 12.70 13.73
CA ARG A 106 5.03 11.43 13.86
C ARG A 106 3.54 11.74 13.92
N TYR A 107 2.77 11.03 13.11
CA TYR A 107 1.31 11.03 13.13
C TYR A 107 0.82 9.66 13.56
N HIS A 108 -0.18 9.60 14.42
CA HIS A 108 -0.83 8.36 14.86
C HIS A 108 -2.22 8.29 14.27
N LYS A 109 -2.54 7.18 13.58
CA LYS A 109 -3.85 6.91 12.98
C LYS A 109 -4.95 7.09 14.03
N ILE A 110 -5.96 7.89 13.70
CA ILE A 110 -7.02 8.25 14.66
C ILE A 110 -8.16 7.22 14.59
N LYS A 111 -8.56 6.86 13.37
CA LYS A 111 -9.67 5.94 13.13
C LYS A 111 -9.14 4.52 12.94
N LEU A 112 -9.37 3.66 13.92
CA LEU A 112 -8.93 2.27 13.89
C LEU A 112 -10.08 1.37 13.39
N PRO A 113 -10.00 0.79 12.18
CA PRO A 113 -11.03 -0.10 11.68
C PRO A 113 -11.07 -1.39 12.50
N ASN A 114 -12.29 -1.84 12.84
CA ASN A 114 -12.53 -3.08 13.59
C ASN A 114 -13.71 -3.88 13.02
N TYR A 115 -13.78 -3.92 11.68
CA TYR A 115 -14.83 -4.57 10.90
C TYR A 115 -14.22 -5.23 9.66
N GLY A 116 -14.95 -6.19 9.07
CA GLY A 116 -14.48 -6.93 7.91
C GLY A 116 -13.21 -7.73 8.22
N VAL A 117 -12.12 -7.42 7.51
CA VAL A 117 -10.80 -8.06 7.66
C VAL A 117 -9.89 -7.34 8.66
N PHE A 118 -10.35 -6.24 9.26
CA PHE A 118 -9.56 -5.41 10.16
C PHE A 118 -9.92 -5.61 11.63
N ASP A 119 -8.90 -5.67 12.48
CA ASP A 119 -9.01 -5.78 13.94
C ASP A 119 -7.98 -4.86 14.63
N GLU A 120 -7.80 -3.65 14.09
CA GLU A 120 -6.77 -2.71 14.56
C GLU A 120 -7.04 -2.21 15.99
N ALA A 121 -8.32 -2.04 16.38
CA ALA A 121 -8.65 -1.56 17.72
C ALA A 121 -8.35 -2.58 18.82
N ARG A 122 -8.07 -3.85 18.46
CA ARG A 122 -7.55 -4.86 19.40
C ARG A 122 -6.08 -4.63 19.74
N THR A 123 -5.29 -4.12 18.80
CA THR A 123 -3.82 -4.08 18.90
C THR A 123 -3.25 -2.67 19.06
N PHE A 124 -3.86 -1.66 18.42
CA PHE A 124 -3.39 -0.29 18.41
C PHE A 124 -4.21 0.63 19.31
N THR A 125 -3.54 1.67 19.80
CA THR A 125 -4.17 2.82 20.46
C THR A 125 -4.40 3.92 19.41
N PRO A 126 -5.55 4.62 19.42
CA PRO A 126 -5.80 5.68 18.45
C PRO A 126 -5.00 6.95 18.76
N GLY A 127 -4.61 7.66 17.70
CA GLY A 127 -4.11 9.04 17.76
C GLY A 127 -5.17 10.04 18.26
N GLU A 128 -4.73 11.25 18.58
CA GLU A 128 -5.59 12.28 19.19
C GLU A 128 -5.57 13.63 18.47
N ALA A 129 -4.71 13.82 17.46
CA ALA A 129 -4.52 15.12 16.82
C ALA A 129 -4.07 14.99 15.36
N ALA A 130 -4.42 15.98 14.55
CA ALA A 130 -3.81 16.15 13.23
C ALA A 130 -2.31 16.44 13.31
N CYS A 131 -1.60 16.23 12.21
CA CYS A 131 -0.16 16.46 12.09
C CYS A 131 0.14 17.30 10.84
N PRO A 132 -0.01 18.64 10.93
CA PRO A 132 0.48 19.53 9.90
C PRO A 132 2.01 19.57 9.92
N VAL A 133 2.62 19.41 8.75
CA VAL A 133 4.07 19.43 8.53
C VAL A 133 4.44 20.40 7.42
N ARG A 134 5.72 20.80 7.36
CA ARG A 134 6.22 21.66 6.29
C ARG A 134 7.32 20.96 5.50
N ILE A 135 7.12 20.81 4.19
CA ILE A 135 8.10 20.22 3.28
C ILE A 135 8.29 21.16 2.08
N ALA A 136 9.54 21.45 1.72
CA ALA A 136 9.90 22.35 0.62
C ALA A 136 9.13 23.70 0.62
N GLY A 137 8.82 24.23 1.82
CA GLY A 137 8.07 25.49 2.00
C GLY A 137 6.55 25.36 1.96
N SER A 138 6.00 24.24 1.47
CA SER A 138 4.57 23.94 1.47
C SER A 138 4.11 23.33 2.79
N GLU A 139 2.86 23.59 3.17
CA GLU A 139 2.20 22.98 4.34
C GLU A 139 1.42 21.75 3.89
N LEU A 140 1.56 20.64 4.63
CA LEU A 140 0.93 19.37 4.31
C LEU A 140 0.31 18.76 5.55
N GLY A 141 -0.75 17.98 5.38
CA GLY A 141 -1.35 17.16 6.43
C GLY A 141 -0.98 15.69 6.26
N LEU A 142 -0.79 14.97 7.37
CA LEU A 142 -0.61 13.50 7.36
C LEU A 142 -1.89 12.79 7.84
N SER A 143 -2.21 11.66 7.21
CA SER A 143 -3.31 10.80 7.62
C SER A 143 -3.03 9.35 7.22
N VAL A 144 -3.69 8.39 7.88
CA VAL A 144 -3.49 6.96 7.60
C VAL A 144 -4.84 6.28 7.31
N CYS A 145 -4.97 5.75 6.11
CA CYS A 145 -6.08 4.93 5.62
C CYS A 145 -7.47 5.37 6.10
N GLU A 146 -8.04 4.61 7.05
CA GLU A 146 -9.39 4.75 7.59
C GLU A 146 -9.72 6.18 8.06
N ASP A 147 -8.71 6.98 8.42
CA ASP A 147 -8.86 8.41 8.71
C ASP A 147 -9.62 9.14 7.60
N ALA A 148 -9.41 8.77 6.33
CA ALA A 148 -10.08 9.32 5.17
C ALA A 148 -11.47 8.73 4.90
N TRP A 149 -11.78 7.52 5.38
CA TRP A 149 -13.02 6.80 5.06
C TRP A 149 -14.25 7.38 5.76
N MET A 150 -14.03 8.06 6.87
CA MET A 150 -15.09 8.67 7.69
C MET A 150 -14.89 10.19 7.79
N PRO A 151 -15.95 11.00 7.90
CA PRO A 151 -15.83 12.42 8.29
C PRO A 151 -15.18 12.58 9.67
N GLY A 152 -14.78 13.80 10.03
CA GLY A 152 -14.18 14.10 11.33
C GLY A 152 -12.66 14.16 11.30
N PRO A 153 -11.99 14.10 12.47
CA PRO A 153 -10.54 14.22 12.55
C PRO A 153 -9.82 13.12 11.75
N PRO A 154 -8.66 13.41 11.14
CA PRO A 154 -7.97 14.70 11.17
C PRO A 154 -8.46 15.70 10.10
N PHE A 155 -9.38 15.31 9.21
CA PHE A 155 -9.76 16.11 8.04
C PHE A 155 -10.50 17.41 8.39
N ASP A 156 -11.37 17.40 9.39
CA ASP A 156 -12.00 18.63 9.91
C ASP A 156 -10.94 19.66 10.34
N GLU A 157 -9.87 19.22 11.01
CA GLU A 157 -8.78 20.10 11.45
C GLU A 157 -7.99 20.66 10.26
N TYR A 158 -7.71 19.82 9.25
CA TYR A 158 -7.04 20.26 8.02
C TYR A 158 -7.90 21.25 7.22
N ALA A 159 -9.22 21.06 7.19
CA ALA A 159 -10.16 22.01 6.60
C ALA A 159 -10.12 23.37 7.32
N HIS A 160 -10.14 23.37 8.65
CA HIS A 160 -10.05 24.58 9.46
C HIS A 160 -8.71 25.32 9.29
N GLN A 161 -7.63 24.58 9.07
CA GLN A 161 -6.29 25.13 8.86
C GLN A 161 -6.01 25.53 7.40
N HIS A 162 -6.92 25.23 6.47
CA HIS A 162 -6.71 25.43 5.03
C HIS A 162 -5.43 24.73 4.52
N THR A 163 -5.19 23.50 4.98
CA THR A 163 -4.03 22.72 4.58
C THR A 163 -4.11 22.42 3.08
N PRO A 164 -3.15 22.80 2.23
CA PRO A 164 -3.33 22.71 0.77
C PRO A 164 -3.18 21.30 0.22
N VAL A 165 -2.40 20.43 0.88
CA VAL A 165 -2.14 19.05 0.45
C VAL A 165 -2.23 18.11 1.64
N ILE A 166 -2.99 17.02 1.50
CA ILE A 166 -3.10 15.99 2.53
C ILE A 166 -2.56 14.68 1.95
N LEU A 167 -1.56 14.13 2.63
CA LEU A 167 -0.97 12.83 2.33
C LEU A 167 -1.71 11.78 3.14
N ASN A 168 -2.28 10.79 2.46
CA ASN A 168 -2.99 9.66 3.04
C ASN A 168 -2.29 8.37 2.62
N ILE A 169 -1.67 7.69 3.58
CA ILE A 169 -0.95 6.42 3.35
C ILE A 169 -1.86 5.24 3.70
N ASN A 170 -1.87 4.19 2.89
CA ASN A 170 -2.90 3.14 2.95
C ASN A 170 -2.34 1.73 2.79
N GLY A 171 -2.93 0.79 3.53
CA GLY A 171 -2.94 -0.64 3.28
C GLY A 171 -4.37 -1.08 2.99
N SER A 172 -4.94 -0.58 1.90
CA SER A 172 -6.34 -0.80 1.52
C SER A 172 -6.46 -2.05 0.63
N PRO A 173 -6.99 -3.17 1.15
CA PRO A 173 -7.05 -4.43 0.43
C PRO A 173 -8.08 -4.37 -0.69
N PHE A 174 -7.76 -5.08 -1.76
CA PHE A 174 -8.58 -5.22 -2.95
C PHE A 174 -9.84 -6.02 -2.67
N HIS A 175 -10.95 -5.51 -3.18
CA HIS A 175 -12.08 -6.31 -3.61
C HIS A 175 -12.62 -5.71 -4.91
N ARG A 176 -13.44 -6.48 -5.62
CA ARG A 176 -14.10 -5.99 -6.84
C ARG A 176 -14.85 -4.68 -6.54
N GLY A 177 -14.60 -3.65 -7.35
CA GLY A 177 -15.19 -2.31 -7.19
C GLY A 177 -14.47 -1.37 -6.21
N LYS A 178 -13.41 -1.82 -5.52
CA LYS A 178 -12.73 -1.01 -4.49
C LYS A 178 -12.08 0.27 -5.02
N ALA A 179 -11.62 0.26 -6.27
CA ALA A 179 -11.01 1.42 -6.90
C ALA A 179 -11.98 2.62 -6.99
N ASP A 180 -13.25 2.37 -7.34
CA ASP A 180 -14.27 3.42 -7.42
C ASP A 180 -14.61 3.99 -6.03
N GLU A 181 -14.73 3.11 -5.02
CA GLU A 181 -14.94 3.53 -3.63
C GLU A 181 -13.81 4.46 -3.14
N ARG A 182 -12.56 4.08 -3.43
CA ARG A 182 -11.37 4.86 -3.06
C ARG A 182 -11.38 6.25 -3.68
N ILE A 183 -11.78 6.37 -4.95
CA ILE A 183 -11.90 7.66 -5.63
C ILE A 183 -12.98 8.51 -4.98
N GLU A 184 -14.16 7.95 -4.71
CA GLU A 184 -15.28 8.69 -4.10
C GLU A 184 -14.96 9.17 -2.68
N ILE A 185 -14.22 8.39 -1.91
CA ILE A 185 -13.75 8.80 -0.58
C ILE A 185 -12.72 9.93 -0.66
N SER A 186 -11.73 9.78 -1.55
CA SER A 186 -10.72 10.82 -1.77
C SER A 186 -11.38 12.11 -2.27
N ARG A 187 -12.38 12.00 -3.13
CA ARG A 187 -13.21 13.11 -3.60
C ARG A 187 -13.97 13.80 -2.48
N ALA A 188 -14.61 13.03 -1.59
CA ALA A 188 -15.33 13.59 -0.46
C ALA A 188 -14.38 14.40 0.44
N ARG A 189 -13.20 13.86 0.76
CA ARG A 189 -12.18 14.54 1.56
C ARG A 189 -11.61 15.77 0.87
N ALA A 190 -11.40 15.73 -0.45
CA ALA A 190 -10.93 16.88 -1.22
C ALA A 190 -11.93 18.03 -1.19
N LEU A 191 -13.22 17.74 -1.42
CA LEU A 191 -14.30 18.74 -1.39
C LEU A 191 -14.52 19.33 0.02
N GLU A 192 -14.38 18.51 1.04
CA GLU A 192 -14.52 18.90 2.45
C GLU A 192 -13.44 19.87 2.90
N THR A 193 -12.20 19.64 2.46
CA THR A 193 -11.02 20.37 2.93
C THR A 193 -10.59 21.50 1.99
N GLY A 194 -10.98 21.42 0.72
CA GLY A 194 -10.41 22.25 -0.35
C GLY A 194 -8.95 21.91 -0.66
N SER A 195 -8.49 20.72 -0.26
CA SER A 195 -7.11 20.27 -0.39
C SER A 195 -6.92 19.32 -1.57
N TRP A 196 -5.69 19.23 -2.06
CA TRP A 196 -5.25 18.06 -2.82
C TRP A 196 -5.19 16.85 -1.91
N ILE A 197 -5.75 15.73 -2.36
CA ILE A 197 -5.65 14.45 -1.64
C ILE A 197 -4.67 13.57 -2.41
N VAL A 198 -3.57 13.21 -1.76
CA VAL A 198 -2.54 12.29 -2.28
C VAL A 198 -2.71 10.97 -1.54
N TYR A 199 -3.33 9.99 -2.19
CA TYR A 199 -3.63 8.68 -1.65
C TYR A 199 -2.61 7.67 -2.16
N VAL A 200 -1.74 7.17 -1.27
CA VAL A 200 -0.74 6.15 -1.60
C VAL A 200 -1.16 4.82 -0.99
N ASN A 201 -1.30 3.80 -1.82
CA ASN A 201 -1.69 2.46 -1.38
C ASN A 201 -0.53 1.47 -1.50
N ALA A 202 -0.54 0.45 -0.63
CA ALA A 202 0.29 -0.73 -0.80
C ALA A 202 -0.12 -1.50 -2.07
N VAL A 203 0.81 -2.29 -2.60
CA VAL A 203 0.55 -3.31 -3.62
C VAL A 203 1.16 -4.63 -3.17
N GLY A 204 0.59 -5.76 -3.60
CA GLY A 204 1.13 -7.09 -3.32
C GLY A 204 0.19 -7.99 -2.53
N GLY A 205 0.51 -9.29 -2.50
CA GLY A 205 -0.21 -10.28 -1.71
C GLY A 205 0.35 -10.44 -0.30
N GLN A 206 -0.54 -10.58 0.68
CA GLN A 206 -0.23 -11.00 2.05
C GLN A 206 -1.31 -11.98 2.52
N ASP A 207 -0.93 -13.25 2.65
CA ASP A 207 -1.84 -14.35 2.99
C ASP A 207 -3.13 -14.32 2.17
N GLU A 208 -4.29 -14.03 2.78
CA GLU A 208 -5.58 -13.99 2.10
C GLU A 208 -5.88 -12.65 1.40
N LEU A 209 -5.13 -11.60 1.71
CA LEU A 209 -5.33 -10.26 1.19
C LEU A 209 -4.44 -9.98 -0.01
N VAL A 210 -4.97 -9.20 -0.94
CA VAL A 210 -4.23 -8.61 -2.04
C VAL A 210 -4.41 -7.12 -1.98
N PHE A 211 -3.33 -6.36 -2.05
CA PHE A 211 -3.34 -4.91 -2.20
C PHE A 211 -3.15 -4.59 -3.69
N ASP A 212 -4.08 -3.86 -4.25
CA ASP A 212 -4.14 -3.55 -5.69
C ASP A 212 -3.23 -2.40 -6.10
N GLY A 213 -2.61 -1.69 -5.14
CA GLY A 213 -1.97 -0.42 -5.46
C GLY A 213 -3.02 0.59 -5.89
N GLY A 214 -2.96 1.05 -7.15
CA GLY A 214 -3.91 2.02 -7.69
C GLY A 214 -3.93 3.32 -6.89
N SER A 215 -2.75 3.80 -6.48
CA SER A 215 -2.58 5.09 -5.80
C SER A 215 -3.16 6.24 -6.65
N VAL A 216 -3.76 7.26 -6.03
CA VAL A 216 -4.45 8.35 -6.75
C VAL A 216 -4.12 9.72 -6.19
N VAL A 217 -4.21 10.73 -7.05
CA VAL A 217 -4.20 12.14 -6.66
C VAL A 217 -5.52 12.78 -7.08
N VAL A 218 -6.22 13.39 -6.13
CA VAL A 218 -7.52 14.05 -6.35
C VAL A 218 -7.39 15.55 -6.11
N ARG A 219 -7.98 16.34 -7.02
CA ARG A 219 -7.96 17.81 -6.97
C ARG A 219 -8.88 18.35 -5.87
N PRO A 220 -8.67 19.58 -5.40
CA PRO A 220 -9.61 20.28 -4.51
C PRO A 220 -11.07 20.34 -4.99
N ASP A 221 -11.31 20.29 -6.30
CA ASP A 221 -12.66 20.26 -6.88
C ASP A 221 -13.30 18.86 -6.89
N GLY A 222 -12.59 17.85 -6.36
CA GLY A 222 -13.02 16.47 -6.29
C GLY A 222 -12.80 15.65 -7.56
N SER A 223 -12.20 16.21 -8.62
CA SER A 223 -11.86 15.45 -9.82
C SER A 223 -10.58 14.62 -9.64
N LEU A 224 -10.55 13.42 -10.21
CA LEU A 224 -9.33 12.61 -10.28
C LEU A 224 -8.30 13.33 -11.16
N ALA A 225 -7.09 13.54 -10.63
CA ALA A 225 -6.00 14.18 -11.33
C ALA A 225 -5.07 13.19 -12.01
N HIS A 226 -4.56 12.25 -11.23
CA HIS A 226 -3.55 11.28 -11.66
C HIS A 226 -3.77 9.97 -10.92
N HIS A 227 -3.31 8.87 -11.50
CA HIS A 227 -3.33 7.55 -10.86
C HIS A 227 -2.07 6.75 -11.19
N ALA A 228 -1.66 5.88 -10.26
CA ALA A 228 -0.63 4.88 -10.47
C ALA A 228 -1.20 3.64 -11.15
N ALA A 229 -0.34 2.71 -11.54
CA ALA A 229 -0.76 1.39 -12.02
C ALA A 229 -1.44 0.55 -10.93
N MET A 230 -2.20 -0.48 -11.35
CA MET A 230 -2.77 -1.48 -10.45
C MET A 230 -1.99 -2.80 -10.53
N PHE A 231 -1.90 -3.52 -9.42
CA PHE A 231 -1.27 -4.84 -9.27
C PHE A 231 0.23 -4.92 -9.61
N GLU A 232 0.91 -3.78 -9.64
CA GLU A 232 2.36 -3.66 -9.80
C GLU A 232 2.94 -2.53 -8.94
N GLU A 233 4.22 -2.62 -8.61
CA GLU A 233 4.94 -1.51 -7.96
C GLU A 233 5.13 -0.35 -8.94
N ASP A 234 4.96 0.88 -8.47
CA ASP A 234 5.01 2.09 -9.32
C ASP A 234 5.58 3.29 -8.53
N LEU A 235 6.28 4.18 -9.24
CA LEU A 235 6.69 5.50 -8.75
C LEU A 235 6.01 6.57 -9.60
N LEU A 236 4.89 7.08 -9.11
CA LEU A 236 4.19 8.19 -9.76
C LEU A 236 4.75 9.53 -9.25
N ILE A 237 5.41 10.28 -10.13
CA ILE A 237 5.91 11.63 -9.83
C ILE A 237 4.85 12.66 -10.23
N VAL A 238 4.42 13.46 -9.26
CA VAL A 238 3.39 14.49 -9.43
C VAL A 238 3.95 15.85 -9.00
N ASP A 239 3.91 16.81 -9.91
CA ASP A 239 4.15 18.22 -9.61
C ASP A 239 2.80 18.88 -9.28
N ILE A 240 2.73 19.60 -8.15
CA ILE A 240 1.58 20.40 -7.72
C ILE A 240 2.03 21.85 -7.50
N ASP A 241 1.36 22.79 -8.18
CA ASP A 241 1.54 24.24 -8.04
C ASP A 241 0.18 24.95 -8.06
N GLY A 242 -0.29 25.32 -6.86
CA GLY A 242 -1.64 25.88 -6.68
C GLY A 242 -2.72 24.89 -7.14
N GLU A 243 -3.49 25.27 -8.16
CA GLU A 243 -4.54 24.43 -8.76
C GLU A 243 -4.04 23.59 -9.95
N ILE A 244 -2.78 23.77 -10.36
CA ILE A 244 -2.20 23.07 -11.51
C ILE A 244 -1.43 21.85 -11.01
N SER A 245 -1.57 20.74 -11.74
CA SER A 245 -0.73 19.56 -11.55
C SER A 245 -0.30 18.91 -12.86
N SER A 246 0.82 18.20 -12.82
CA SER A 246 1.31 17.38 -13.93
C SER A 246 1.97 16.10 -13.43
N ALA A 247 1.79 15.02 -14.18
CA ALA A 247 2.44 13.73 -13.96
C ALA A 247 2.64 13.04 -15.31
N GLN A 248 3.40 11.94 -15.33
CA GLN A 248 3.44 11.07 -16.50
C GLN A 248 2.12 10.31 -16.62
N ASP A 249 1.54 10.30 -17.82
CA ASP A 249 0.33 9.51 -18.09
C ASP A 249 0.59 8.02 -17.84
N ARG A 250 -0.41 7.37 -17.22
CA ARG A 250 -0.45 5.92 -17.03
C ARG A 250 -1.52 5.33 -17.94
N ALA A 251 -1.36 4.05 -18.28
CA ALA A 251 -2.39 3.32 -19.01
C ALA A 251 -3.68 3.27 -18.16
N PRO A 252 -4.87 3.32 -18.79
CA PRO A 252 -6.12 3.13 -18.07
C PRO A 252 -6.08 1.85 -17.23
N TRP A 253 -6.73 1.90 -16.06
CA TRP A 253 -6.82 0.72 -15.22
C TRP A 253 -7.49 -0.47 -15.93
N PRO A 254 -7.11 -1.71 -15.58
CA PRO A 254 -7.72 -2.91 -16.12
C PRO A 254 -9.24 -2.91 -15.95
N GLU A 255 -9.95 -3.57 -16.86
CA GLU A 255 -11.40 -3.74 -16.72
C GLU A 255 -11.74 -4.66 -15.53
N ASP A 256 -12.97 -4.61 -15.06
CA ASP A 256 -13.46 -5.25 -13.83
C ASP A 256 -13.02 -6.73 -13.65
N LEU A 257 -13.27 -7.59 -14.65
CA LEU A 257 -12.84 -9.01 -14.56
C LEU A 257 -11.32 -9.19 -14.68
N GLU A 258 -10.65 -8.30 -15.40
CA GLU A 258 -9.20 -8.32 -15.52
C GLU A 258 -8.55 -7.96 -14.18
N GLN A 259 -9.13 -7.03 -13.41
CA GLN A 259 -8.68 -6.73 -12.05
C GLN A 259 -8.78 -7.95 -11.13
N VAL A 260 -9.89 -8.69 -11.20
CA VAL A 260 -10.05 -9.94 -10.43
C VAL A 260 -8.97 -10.96 -10.81
N TYR A 261 -8.72 -11.13 -12.11
CA TYR A 261 -7.69 -12.04 -12.61
C TYR A 261 -6.30 -11.65 -12.12
N LEU A 262 -5.92 -10.38 -12.27
CA LEU A 262 -4.63 -9.85 -11.83
C LEU A 262 -4.44 -9.95 -10.31
N GLY A 263 -5.51 -9.71 -9.54
CA GLY A 263 -5.48 -9.93 -8.09
C GLY A 263 -5.19 -11.37 -7.71
N LEU A 264 -5.81 -12.34 -8.40
CA LEU A 264 -5.53 -13.78 -8.18
C LEU A 264 -4.09 -14.16 -8.56
N VAL A 265 -3.59 -13.64 -9.69
CA VAL A 265 -2.20 -13.84 -10.13
C VAL A 265 -1.21 -13.28 -9.10
N LEU A 266 -1.43 -12.05 -8.64
CA LEU A 266 -0.60 -11.36 -7.66
C LEU A 266 -0.56 -12.11 -6.33
N GLY A 267 -1.74 -12.45 -5.78
CA GLY A 267 -1.85 -13.19 -4.53
C GLY A 267 -1.13 -14.54 -4.57
N LEU A 268 -1.33 -15.32 -5.65
CA LEU A 268 -0.65 -16.61 -5.82
C LEU A 268 0.88 -16.45 -5.93
N ARG A 269 1.33 -15.49 -6.74
CA ARG A 269 2.76 -15.22 -6.93
C ARG A 269 3.42 -14.90 -5.59
N ASP A 270 2.85 -13.96 -4.86
CA ASP A 270 3.49 -13.43 -3.67
C ASP A 270 3.42 -14.41 -2.51
N TYR A 271 2.33 -15.18 -2.39
CA TYR A 271 2.28 -16.29 -1.42
C TYR A 271 3.42 -17.29 -1.64
N VAL A 272 3.67 -17.68 -2.89
CA VAL A 272 4.74 -18.64 -3.23
C VAL A 272 6.11 -18.03 -2.99
N ARG A 273 6.37 -16.82 -3.49
CA ARG A 273 7.70 -16.20 -3.46
C ARG A 273 8.08 -15.70 -2.07
N LYS A 274 7.18 -15.04 -1.33
CA LYS A 274 7.46 -14.51 0.02
C LYS A 274 7.68 -15.63 1.05
N ASN A 275 7.10 -16.82 0.82
CA ASN A 275 7.36 -18.01 1.64
C ASN A 275 8.59 -18.84 1.17
N GLY A 276 9.34 -18.36 0.17
CA GLY A 276 10.56 -19.02 -0.32
C GLY A 276 10.33 -20.27 -1.17
N PHE A 277 9.10 -20.50 -1.65
CA PHE A 277 8.81 -21.60 -2.56
C PHE A 277 9.15 -21.20 -4.01
N GLU A 278 9.65 -22.17 -4.77
CA GLU A 278 10.03 -21.95 -6.16
C GLU A 278 9.00 -22.49 -7.16
N GLN A 279 8.26 -23.54 -6.76
CA GLN A 279 7.39 -24.31 -7.64
C GLN A 279 6.09 -24.71 -6.93
N VAL A 280 5.04 -24.96 -7.71
CA VAL A 280 3.74 -25.45 -7.24
C VAL A 280 3.38 -26.77 -7.92
N VAL A 281 2.52 -27.54 -7.24
CA VAL A 281 1.99 -28.81 -7.74
C VAL A 281 0.47 -28.74 -7.75
N LEU A 282 -0.14 -29.07 -8.89
CA LEU A 282 -1.59 -29.01 -9.12
C LEU A 282 -2.14 -30.36 -9.56
N GLY A 283 -3.25 -30.78 -8.96
CA GLY A 283 -4.03 -31.90 -9.46
C GLY A 283 -4.90 -31.45 -10.63
N LEU A 284 -4.79 -32.11 -11.78
CA LEU A 284 -5.65 -31.86 -12.94
C LEU A 284 -6.75 -32.91 -13.02
N SER A 285 -8.00 -32.43 -13.11
CA SER A 285 -9.18 -33.27 -13.23
C SER A 285 -9.78 -33.29 -14.64
N GLY A 286 -9.26 -32.47 -15.56
CA GLY A 286 -9.90 -32.12 -16.82
C GLY A 286 -11.05 -31.09 -16.66
N GLY A 287 -11.39 -30.71 -15.43
CA GLY A 287 -12.42 -29.72 -15.14
C GLY A 287 -11.91 -28.29 -15.19
N ILE A 288 -12.84 -27.36 -15.47
CA ILE A 288 -12.58 -25.93 -15.65
C ILE A 288 -11.84 -25.28 -14.47
N ASP A 289 -12.14 -25.68 -13.23
CA ASP A 289 -11.50 -25.10 -12.04
C ASP A 289 -10.00 -25.40 -12.02
N SER A 290 -9.61 -26.66 -12.21
CA SER A 290 -8.20 -27.06 -12.23
C SER A 290 -7.45 -26.50 -13.44
N ALA A 291 -8.14 -26.36 -14.58
CA ALA A 291 -7.58 -25.71 -15.76
C ALA A 291 -7.32 -24.22 -15.50
N PHE A 292 -8.28 -23.50 -14.92
CA PHE A 292 -8.15 -22.08 -14.58
C PHE A 292 -7.04 -21.82 -13.56
N VAL A 293 -6.96 -22.62 -12.49
CA VAL A 293 -5.88 -22.51 -11.49
C VAL A 293 -4.51 -22.79 -12.11
N THR A 294 -4.43 -23.69 -13.10
CA THR A 294 -3.18 -23.96 -13.82
C THR A 294 -2.75 -22.78 -14.69
N VAL A 295 -3.70 -22.11 -15.34
CA VAL A 295 -3.44 -20.86 -16.08
C VAL A 295 -2.96 -19.76 -15.13
N LEU A 296 -3.64 -19.57 -13.99
CA LEU A 296 -3.20 -18.62 -12.96
C LEU A 296 -1.79 -18.91 -12.46
N ALA A 297 -1.48 -20.18 -12.14
CA ALA A 297 -0.16 -20.57 -11.65
C ALA A 297 0.94 -20.33 -12.69
N ARG A 298 0.65 -20.63 -13.96
CA ARG A 298 1.57 -20.36 -15.07
C ARG A 298 1.85 -18.87 -15.18
N ASP A 299 0.82 -18.04 -15.14
CA ASP A 299 0.97 -16.59 -15.32
C ASP A 299 1.62 -15.92 -14.09
N ALA A 300 1.38 -16.46 -12.90
CA ALA A 300 2.00 -16.00 -11.65
C ALA A 300 3.48 -16.37 -11.52
N LEU A 301 3.87 -17.58 -11.95
CA LEU A 301 5.15 -18.18 -11.57
C LEU A 301 6.05 -18.57 -12.75
N GLY A 302 5.51 -18.60 -13.97
CA GLY A 302 6.15 -19.18 -15.14
C GLY A 302 5.83 -20.67 -15.31
N PRO A 303 5.74 -21.18 -16.56
CA PRO A 303 5.37 -22.58 -16.82
C PRO A 303 6.34 -23.60 -16.20
N GLU A 304 7.62 -23.27 -16.08
CA GLU A 304 8.66 -24.11 -15.47
C GLU A 304 8.49 -24.32 -13.96
N ALA A 305 7.72 -23.44 -13.31
CA ALA A 305 7.42 -23.52 -11.89
C ALA A 305 6.14 -24.31 -11.58
N VAL A 306 5.39 -24.75 -12.61
CA VAL A 306 4.11 -25.43 -12.44
C VAL A 306 4.23 -26.91 -12.82
N ARG A 307 3.96 -27.80 -11.87
CA ARG A 307 3.87 -29.24 -12.11
C ARG A 307 2.43 -29.70 -11.97
N THR A 308 1.92 -30.37 -12.99
CA THR A 308 0.55 -30.88 -13.00
C THR A 308 0.54 -32.41 -12.88
N LEU A 309 -0.45 -32.97 -12.18
CA LEU A 309 -0.68 -34.41 -12.09
C LEU A 309 -2.15 -34.75 -12.30
N ALA A 310 -2.42 -35.61 -13.28
CA ALA A 310 -3.70 -36.28 -13.39
C ALA A 310 -3.71 -37.55 -12.51
N MET A 311 -4.78 -37.73 -11.72
CA MET A 311 -4.92 -38.85 -10.76
C MET A 311 -6.23 -39.62 -10.99
N PRO A 312 -6.33 -40.43 -12.06
CA PRO A 312 -7.58 -41.10 -12.41
C PRO A 312 -7.97 -42.21 -11.43
N SER A 313 -9.27 -42.41 -11.27
CA SER A 313 -9.89 -43.55 -10.60
C SER A 313 -10.50 -44.52 -11.62
N PRO A 314 -10.96 -45.72 -11.22
CA PRO A 314 -11.71 -46.61 -12.11
C PRO A 314 -13.01 -46.01 -12.69
N TYR A 315 -13.48 -44.88 -12.15
CA TYR A 315 -14.67 -44.16 -12.60
C TYR A 315 -14.35 -42.90 -13.40
N SER A 316 -13.07 -42.56 -13.59
CA SER A 316 -12.66 -41.40 -14.39
C SER A 316 -12.92 -41.68 -15.87
N SER A 317 -13.55 -40.73 -16.57
CA SER A 317 -13.78 -40.87 -18.00
C SER A 317 -12.48 -40.62 -18.79
N PRO A 318 -12.31 -41.21 -19.98
CA PRO A 318 -11.16 -40.90 -20.84
C PRO A 318 -11.06 -39.42 -21.18
N GLU A 319 -12.19 -38.73 -21.40
CA GLU A 319 -12.23 -37.31 -21.73
C GLU A 319 -11.61 -36.45 -20.62
N SER A 320 -11.87 -36.78 -19.33
CA SER A 320 -11.24 -36.08 -18.21
C SER A 320 -9.72 -36.21 -18.17
N LEU A 321 -9.16 -37.27 -18.74
CA LEU A 321 -7.71 -37.47 -18.85
C LEU A 321 -7.13 -36.80 -20.10
N ASP A 322 -7.88 -36.75 -21.19
CA ASP A 322 -7.44 -36.07 -22.42
C ASP A 322 -7.48 -34.54 -22.26
N ASP A 323 -8.43 -34.00 -21.48
CA ASP A 323 -8.53 -32.57 -21.16
C ASP A 323 -7.47 -32.10 -20.13
N ALA A 324 -6.89 -33.02 -19.36
CA ALA A 324 -5.90 -32.76 -18.30
C ALA A 324 -4.45 -32.79 -18.83
#